data_AF-A0A221UQV5-F1
#
_entry.id   AF-A0A221UQV5-F1
#
_cell.length_a   1.000
_cell.length_b   1.000
_cell.length_c   1.000
_cell.angle_alpha   90.00
_cell.angle_beta   90.00
_cell.angle_gamma   90.00
#
_symmetry.space_group_name_H-M   'P 1'
#
loop_
_entity.id
_entity.type
_entity.pdbx_description
1 polymer ?
#
loop_
_entity_poly.entity_id
_entity_poly.type
_entity_poly.pdbx_seq_one_letter_code
_entity_poly.pdbx_strand_id
1 'polypeptide(L)'
;MKKSYLFTLSLSFCMSLFLSGCGEKKKNVDEALNNSPTEQEATLEAKNWAEKLGWPAGKKVIMLHADDIGMCPEANIAAKDQLSKGEIQSAAVMIPCPNAEEFINWAKENPAMDVGLHLTLTSEWKKHRWGPITPDEEVPGLLDPENMLWRSVPEVVQHASAEEVEKEIRAQIEQSIAWGYRPDHIDTHMGTLFGDPSYVKAYMKVAQEYGIPANIIDISVPAVLAEFRKQGYPMDDSVVKMSEEYTLPKLDFFSSAPKADSYEEKVESFKTLIKSLQPGLTEIIFHPSVETDNLRGITGSWQQRVWESQIFADPDLINFFKEEGIIFTNWKEIMTRFNSMK
;
A
#
# COMPACT_ATOMS: atom_id res chain seq x y z
N MET A 1 -31.15 -18.63 -1.52
CA MET A 1 -30.81 -18.25 -0.14
C MET A 1 -29.33 -17.92 -0.10
N LYS A 2 -28.97 -16.65 -0.34
CA LYS A 2 -27.58 -16.18 -0.34
C LYS A 2 -27.26 -15.65 1.06
N LYS A 3 -26.20 -16.16 1.68
CA LYS A 3 -25.75 -15.75 3.01
C LYS A 3 -25.13 -14.35 2.90
N SER A 4 -25.67 -13.41 3.67
CA SER A 4 -25.05 -12.10 3.90
C SER A 4 -23.86 -12.30 4.84
N TYR A 5 -22.67 -11.89 4.41
CA TYR A 5 -21.48 -11.84 5.25
C TYR A 5 -21.34 -10.40 5.76
N LEU A 6 -21.66 -10.18 7.03
CA LEU A 6 -21.32 -8.93 7.72
C LEU A 6 -19.81 -8.94 8.00
N PHE A 7 -19.09 -7.95 7.48
CA PHE A 7 -17.70 -7.68 7.81
C PHE A 7 -17.64 -6.95 9.16
N THR A 8 -17.08 -7.62 10.18
CA THR A 8 -16.63 -6.98 11.42
C THR A 8 -15.11 -7.03 11.45
N LEU A 9 -14.47 -5.89 11.19
CA LEU A 9 -13.02 -5.73 11.29
C LEU A 9 -12.63 -5.89 12.77
N SER A 10 -12.09 -7.07 13.11
CA SER A 10 -11.70 -7.43 14.47
C SER A 10 -10.18 -7.38 14.55
N LEU A 11 -9.64 -6.38 15.24
CA LEU A 11 -8.22 -6.28 15.59
C LEU A 11 -7.83 -7.50 16.43
N SER A 12 -6.97 -8.38 15.92
CA SER A 12 -6.45 -9.50 16.72
C SER A 12 -4.95 -9.33 16.92
N PHE A 13 -4.63 -8.79 18.09
CA PHE A 13 -3.30 -8.67 18.69
C PHE A 13 -2.64 -10.07 18.77
N CYS A 14 -1.49 -10.26 18.13
CA CYS A 14 -0.75 -11.52 18.25
C CYS A 14 0.27 -11.40 19.39
N MET A 15 -0.10 -11.92 20.56
CA MET A 15 0.73 -11.94 21.76
C MET A 15 1.74 -13.09 21.67
N SER A 16 3.03 -12.77 21.54
CA SER A 16 4.13 -13.74 21.53
C SER A 16 4.46 -14.21 22.96
N LEU A 17 4.23 -15.49 23.24
CA LEU A 17 4.65 -16.17 24.47
C LEU A 17 6.13 -16.55 24.37
N PHE A 18 6.97 -15.92 25.18
CA PHE A 18 8.32 -16.38 25.50
C PHE A 18 8.24 -17.50 26.55
N LEU A 19 8.95 -18.61 26.30
CA LEU A 19 9.36 -19.54 27.36
C LEU A 19 10.87 -19.76 27.28
N SER A 20 11.52 -19.34 28.35
CA SER A 20 12.94 -19.51 28.66
C SER A 20 13.24 -20.97 29.04
N GLY A 21 14.41 -21.45 28.65
CA GLY A 21 14.99 -22.69 29.17
C GLY A 21 16.51 -22.67 29.09
N CYS A 22 17.17 -22.40 30.21
CA CYS A 22 18.62 -22.55 30.39
C CYS A 22 18.99 -24.01 30.71
N GLY A 23 20.14 -24.48 30.22
CA GLY A 23 20.78 -25.73 30.66
C GLY A 23 22.12 -25.99 29.96
N GLU A 24 23.20 -26.00 30.75
CA GLU A 24 24.63 -26.05 30.38
C GLU A 24 25.18 -27.42 29.92
N LYS A 25 26.28 -27.45 29.13
CA LYS A 25 27.66 -27.91 29.55
C LYS A 25 28.65 -28.23 28.39
N LYS A 26 29.82 -27.55 28.48
CA LYS A 26 31.25 -27.97 28.36
C LYS A 26 31.83 -28.82 27.18
N LYS A 27 32.80 -28.18 26.50
CA LYS A 27 34.23 -28.53 26.18
C LYS A 27 34.65 -29.87 25.54
N ASN A 28 35.30 -29.82 24.36
CA ASN A 28 36.76 -30.01 24.07
C ASN A 28 36.99 -30.25 22.55
N VAL A 29 37.80 -29.46 21.83
CA VAL A 29 39.25 -29.58 21.49
C VAL A 29 39.49 -30.11 20.05
N ASP A 30 40.18 -29.24 19.29
CA ASP A 30 41.09 -29.40 18.13
C ASP A 30 40.85 -30.45 17.03
N GLU A 31 40.78 -29.98 15.78
CA GLU A 31 41.76 -30.36 14.74
C GLU A 31 41.69 -29.40 13.54
N ALA A 32 42.86 -28.88 13.16
CA ALA A 32 43.04 -27.98 12.02
C ALA A 32 43.42 -28.79 10.77
N LEU A 33 42.70 -28.63 9.66
CA LEU A 33 43.22 -28.93 8.33
C LEU A 33 42.68 -27.93 7.30
N ASN A 34 43.65 -27.37 6.57
CA ASN A 34 43.51 -26.54 5.37
C ASN A 34 42.38 -27.00 4.46
N ASN A 35 41.52 -26.06 4.07
CA ASN A 35 40.97 -25.98 2.72
C ASN A 35 40.64 -24.52 2.42
N SER A 36 41.34 -23.97 1.42
CA SER A 36 40.99 -22.73 0.76
C SER A 36 39.54 -22.81 0.25
N PRO A 37 38.64 -21.87 0.61
CA PRO A 37 37.35 -21.83 -0.01
C PRO A 37 37.50 -21.19 -1.39
N THR A 38 37.41 -22.02 -2.42
CA THR A 38 36.90 -21.58 -3.72
C THR A 38 35.58 -20.85 -3.49
N GLU A 39 35.54 -19.56 -3.80
CA GLU A 39 34.31 -18.79 -4.00
C GLU A 39 33.51 -19.44 -5.13
N GLN A 40 32.73 -20.45 -4.77
CA GLN A 40 31.46 -20.69 -5.43
C GLN A 40 30.46 -19.81 -4.68
N GLU A 41 30.21 -18.61 -5.18
CA GLU A 41 28.93 -17.94 -4.95
C GLU A 41 27.87 -18.89 -5.50
N ALA A 42 27.37 -19.77 -4.62
CA ALA A 42 26.09 -20.39 -4.84
C ALA A 42 25.11 -19.22 -4.98
N THR A 43 24.62 -18.98 -6.19
CA THR A 43 23.53 -18.05 -6.44
C THR A 43 22.35 -18.55 -5.60
N LEU A 44 22.22 -18.01 -4.39
CA LEU A 44 21.08 -18.25 -3.53
C LEU A 44 19.87 -17.76 -4.32
N GLU A 45 18.95 -18.67 -4.62
CA GLU A 45 17.71 -18.34 -5.30
C GLU A 45 16.99 -17.22 -4.52
N ALA A 46 16.69 -16.12 -5.20
CA ALA A 46 16.09 -14.94 -4.57
C ALA A 46 14.73 -15.32 -3.95
N LYS A 47 14.61 -15.14 -2.63
CA LYS A 47 13.48 -15.69 -1.85
C LYS A 47 12.26 -14.78 -1.83
N ASN A 48 12.45 -13.50 -2.17
CA ASN A 48 11.44 -12.45 -2.08
C ASN A 48 11.67 -11.40 -3.18
N TRP A 49 10.73 -10.47 -3.36
CA TRP A 49 10.80 -9.43 -4.39
C TRP A 49 11.90 -8.41 -4.14
N ALA A 50 12.21 -8.10 -2.88
CA ALA A 50 13.37 -7.24 -2.60
C ALA A 50 14.68 -7.83 -3.18
N GLU A 51 14.95 -9.12 -2.94
CA GLU A 51 16.13 -9.80 -3.47
C GLU A 51 16.07 -9.94 -5.00
N LYS A 52 14.90 -10.27 -5.57
CA LYS A 52 14.71 -10.33 -7.03
C LYS A 52 15.03 -9.00 -7.70
N LEU A 53 14.68 -7.88 -7.07
CA LEU A 53 14.94 -6.52 -7.55
C LEU A 53 16.35 -6.00 -7.18
N GLY A 54 17.20 -6.85 -6.62
CA GLY A 54 18.62 -6.58 -6.39
C GLY A 54 18.94 -5.80 -5.11
N TRP A 55 18.03 -5.73 -4.14
CA TRP A 55 18.39 -5.30 -2.79
C TRP A 55 19.09 -6.43 -2.02
N PRO A 56 19.94 -6.11 -1.02
CA PRO A 56 20.69 -7.13 -0.28
C PRO A 56 19.76 -8.09 0.47
N ALA A 57 20.11 -9.37 0.47
CA ALA A 57 19.39 -10.41 1.18
C ALA A 57 19.26 -10.10 2.69
N GLY A 58 18.12 -10.46 3.27
CA GLY A 58 17.85 -10.27 4.70
C GLY A 58 17.61 -8.81 5.13
N LYS A 59 17.45 -7.87 4.19
CA LYS A 59 17.10 -6.47 4.50
C LYS A 59 15.59 -6.20 4.46
N LYS A 60 15.16 -5.25 5.30
CA LYS A 60 13.82 -4.64 5.23
C LYS A 60 13.90 -3.48 4.24
N VAL A 61 13.22 -3.62 3.11
CA VAL A 61 13.07 -2.57 2.10
C VAL A 61 11.67 -2.00 2.23
N ILE A 62 11.55 -0.74 2.61
CA ILE A 62 10.28 -0.13 3.02
C ILE A 62 9.94 1.04 2.11
N MET A 63 8.68 1.14 1.73
CA MET A 63 8.10 2.31 1.10
C MET A 63 7.03 2.89 2.02
N LEU A 64 7.24 4.13 2.47
CA LEU A 64 6.22 4.90 3.17
C LEU A 64 5.32 5.56 2.11
N HIS A 65 4.05 5.18 2.12
CA HIS A 65 3.06 5.52 1.09
C HIS A 65 1.92 6.36 1.67
N ALA A 66 1.73 7.57 1.13
CA ALA A 66 0.62 8.44 1.54
C ALA A 66 -0.63 8.22 0.69
N ASP A 67 -1.70 7.76 1.33
CA ASP A 67 -3.02 7.52 0.75
C ASP A 67 -3.92 8.76 0.87
N ASP A 68 -5.05 8.72 0.17
CA ASP A 68 -6.13 9.72 0.17
C ASP A 68 -5.74 11.12 -0.32
N ILE A 69 -4.69 11.23 -1.13
CA ILE A 69 -4.27 12.52 -1.68
C ILE A 69 -5.29 12.97 -2.73
N GLY A 70 -5.56 14.26 -2.82
CA GLY A 70 -6.63 14.82 -3.63
C GLY A 70 -7.99 14.85 -2.94
N MET A 71 -8.16 14.16 -1.80
CA MET A 71 -9.40 14.20 -1.02
C MET A 71 -9.75 15.62 -0.57
N CYS A 72 -8.78 16.32 0.04
CA CYS A 72 -8.95 17.67 0.58
C CYS A 72 -7.62 18.45 0.55
N PRO A 73 -7.64 19.78 0.71
CA PRO A 73 -6.41 20.58 0.74
C PRO A 73 -5.43 20.13 1.84
N GLU A 74 -5.96 19.67 2.97
CA GLU A 74 -5.14 19.27 4.12
C GLU A 74 -4.26 18.06 3.84
N ALA A 75 -4.80 17.06 3.14
CA ALA A 75 -4.05 15.89 2.69
C ALA A 75 -2.98 16.30 1.67
N ASN A 76 -3.35 17.14 0.69
CA ASN A 76 -2.42 17.65 -0.31
C ASN A 76 -1.25 18.42 0.31
N ILE A 77 -1.52 19.32 1.26
CA ILE A 77 -0.48 20.12 1.93
C ILE A 77 0.50 19.20 2.65
N ALA A 78 -0.01 18.23 3.42
CA ALA A 78 0.83 17.32 4.19
C ALA A 78 1.73 16.47 3.27
N ALA A 79 1.15 15.83 2.25
CA ALA A 79 1.92 14.96 1.36
C ALA A 79 2.96 15.73 0.53
N LYS A 80 2.65 16.93 0.04
CA LYS A 80 3.63 17.77 -0.68
C LYS A 80 4.83 18.11 0.20
N ASP A 81 4.57 18.48 1.46
CA ASP A 81 5.61 18.83 2.41
C ASP A 81 6.51 17.63 2.73
N GLN A 82 5.90 16.49 3.08
CA GLN A 82 6.63 15.25 3.40
C GLN A 82 7.45 14.72 2.21
N LEU A 83 6.89 14.73 1.00
CA LEU A 83 7.60 14.33 -0.23
C LEU A 83 8.78 15.29 -0.51
N SER A 84 8.54 16.60 -0.47
CA SER A 84 9.56 17.62 -0.78
C SER A 84 10.73 17.59 0.21
N LYS A 85 10.48 17.20 1.46
CA LYS A 85 11.51 17.05 2.51
C LYS A 85 12.17 15.67 2.50
N GLY A 86 11.68 14.73 1.70
CA GLY A 86 12.18 13.36 1.64
C GLY A 86 11.87 12.54 2.90
N GLU A 87 10.83 12.92 3.65
CA GLU A 87 10.38 12.19 4.84
C GLU A 87 9.62 10.91 4.47
N ILE A 88 8.94 10.93 3.33
CA ILE A 88 8.20 9.79 2.77
C ILE A 88 8.62 9.59 1.31
N GLN A 89 8.30 8.43 0.74
CA GLN A 89 8.85 8.02 -0.56
C GLN A 89 7.83 8.04 -1.69
N SER A 90 6.54 7.92 -1.39
CA SER A 90 5.49 7.74 -2.40
C SER A 90 4.14 8.25 -1.90
N ALA A 91 3.26 8.63 -2.83
CA ALA A 91 1.89 9.04 -2.54
C ALA A 91 0.94 8.67 -3.69
N ALA A 92 -0.36 8.52 -3.41
CA ALA A 92 -1.37 8.17 -4.41
C ALA A 92 -2.59 9.09 -4.39
N VAL A 93 -3.01 9.56 -5.57
CA VAL A 93 -4.08 10.56 -5.73
C VAL A 93 -5.42 9.91 -6.08
N MET A 94 -6.46 10.24 -5.33
CA MET A 94 -7.85 9.90 -5.60
C MET A 94 -8.41 10.85 -6.67
N ILE A 95 -8.32 10.46 -7.94
CA ILE A 95 -8.73 11.29 -9.08
C ILE A 95 -10.16 11.84 -9.00
N PRO A 96 -11.17 11.11 -8.52
CA PRO A 96 -12.53 11.65 -8.41
C PRO A 96 -12.71 12.76 -7.36
N CYS A 97 -11.72 12.98 -6.49
CA CYS A 97 -11.87 13.92 -5.39
C CYS A 97 -11.63 15.40 -5.80
N PRO A 98 -12.25 16.36 -5.08
CA PRO A 98 -12.24 17.78 -5.47
C PRO A 98 -10.86 18.45 -5.58
N ASN A 99 -9.84 17.92 -4.91
CA ASN A 99 -8.50 18.50 -4.88
C ASN A 99 -7.47 17.68 -5.66
N ALA A 100 -7.91 16.69 -6.46
CA ALA A 100 -7.03 15.82 -7.22
C ALA A 100 -6.23 16.59 -8.30
N GLU A 101 -6.91 17.38 -9.15
CA GLU A 101 -6.26 18.12 -10.24
C GLU A 101 -5.18 19.08 -9.72
N GLU A 102 -5.42 19.68 -8.55
CA GLU A 102 -4.46 20.55 -7.87
C GLU A 102 -3.17 19.79 -7.49
N PHE A 103 -3.30 18.58 -6.94
CA PHE A 103 -2.13 17.76 -6.61
C PHE A 103 -1.42 17.24 -7.86
N ILE A 104 -2.17 16.85 -8.89
CA ILE A 104 -1.61 16.40 -10.17
C ILE A 104 -0.80 17.51 -10.85
N ASN A 105 -1.26 18.76 -10.80
CA ASN A 105 -0.47 19.89 -11.29
C ASN A 105 0.83 20.08 -10.53
N TRP A 106 0.82 19.91 -9.21
CA TRP A 106 2.06 19.91 -8.43
C TRP A 106 2.99 18.73 -8.80
N ALA A 107 2.46 17.52 -8.99
CA ALA A 107 3.25 16.35 -9.37
C ALA A 107 3.95 16.53 -10.73
N LYS A 108 3.28 17.19 -11.69
CA LYS A 108 3.87 17.57 -12.99
C LYS A 108 5.09 18.49 -12.85
N GLU A 109 5.05 19.42 -11.91
CA GLU A 109 6.14 20.35 -11.62
C GLU A 109 7.27 19.68 -10.82
N ASN A 110 7.01 18.51 -10.25
CA ASN A 110 7.93 17.76 -9.38
C ASN A 110 8.14 16.31 -9.87
N PRO A 111 8.61 16.09 -11.11
CA PRO A 111 8.63 14.76 -11.74
C PRO A 111 9.57 13.74 -11.08
N ALA A 112 10.44 14.18 -10.18
CA ALA A 112 11.28 13.31 -9.36
C ALA A 112 10.52 12.62 -8.22
N MET A 113 9.38 13.18 -7.81
CA MET A 113 8.52 12.60 -6.77
C MET A 113 7.71 11.44 -7.35
N ASP A 114 7.55 10.40 -6.54
CA ASP A 114 6.77 9.20 -6.87
C ASP A 114 5.29 9.43 -6.54
N VAL A 115 4.48 9.61 -7.59
CA VAL A 115 3.06 9.88 -7.44
C VAL A 115 2.25 8.95 -8.35
N GLY A 116 1.35 8.20 -7.73
CA GLY A 116 0.45 7.27 -8.41
C GLY A 116 -1.01 7.66 -8.23
N LEU A 117 -1.91 6.74 -8.60
CA LEU A 117 -3.35 6.92 -8.40
C LEU A 117 -3.91 5.94 -7.39
N HIS A 118 -4.64 6.51 -6.42
CA HIS A 118 -5.43 5.78 -5.45
C HIS A 118 -6.79 5.49 -6.06
N LEU A 119 -6.89 4.37 -6.77
CA LEU A 119 -8.07 4.04 -7.56
C LEU A 119 -9.29 3.97 -6.63
N THR A 120 -10.25 4.86 -6.91
CA THR A 120 -11.30 5.22 -5.97
C THR A 120 -12.65 4.75 -6.50
N LEU A 121 -13.26 3.79 -5.80
CA LEU A 121 -14.57 3.22 -6.17
C LEU A 121 -15.61 3.39 -5.05
N THR A 122 -15.21 4.02 -3.95
CA THR A 122 -16.06 4.31 -2.79
C THR A 122 -15.99 5.79 -2.44
N SER A 123 -17.02 6.29 -1.75
CA SER A 123 -17.08 7.62 -1.15
C SER A 123 -17.77 7.54 0.21
N GLU A 124 -16.99 7.30 1.25
CA GLU A 124 -17.42 6.87 2.58
C GLU A 124 -17.91 8.02 3.48
N TRP A 125 -17.37 9.23 3.31
CA TRP A 125 -17.62 10.34 4.23
C TRP A 125 -19.06 10.83 4.20
N LYS A 126 -19.59 11.28 5.34
CA LYS A 126 -21.00 11.65 5.43
C LYS A 126 -21.41 12.79 4.48
N LYS A 127 -20.59 13.84 4.39
CA LYS A 127 -20.89 15.07 3.64
C LYS A 127 -19.88 15.41 2.54
N HIS A 128 -18.68 14.85 2.60
CA HIS A 128 -17.61 15.10 1.63
C HIS A 128 -17.58 13.96 0.61
N ARG A 129 -18.51 14.00 -0.34
CA ARG A 129 -18.76 12.92 -1.30
C ARG A 129 -18.20 13.24 -2.68
N TRP A 130 -17.88 12.21 -3.46
CA TRP A 130 -17.51 12.30 -4.88
C TRP A 130 -18.20 11.20 -5.72
N GLY A 131 -18.41 11.50 -7.00
CA GLY A 131 -18.94 10.55 -8.00
C GLY A 131 -17.80 9.88 -8.78
N PRO A 132 -18.10 9.00 -9.74
CA PRO A 132 -17.11 8.44 -10.67
C PRO A 132 -16.59 9.51 -11.64
N ILE A 133 -15.50 9.19 -12.34
CA ILE A 133 -15.05 9.96 -13.52
C ILE A 133 -15.88 9.59 -14.76
N THR A 134 -16.22 8.31 -14.88
CA THR A 134 -17.03 7.79 -15.98
C THR A 134 -18.45 8.36 -15.92
N PRO A 135 -19.07 8.72 -17.07
CA PRO A 135 -20.46 9.16 -17.10
C PRO A 135 -21.42 8.19 -16.38
N ASP A 136 -22.34 8.73 -15.60
CA ASP A 136 -23.24 7.97 -14.72
C ASP A 136 -23.99 6.84 -15.44
N GLU A 137 -24.49 7.10 -16.65
CA GLU A 137 -25.23 6.13 -17.47
C GLU A 137 -24.40 4.93 -17.92
N GLU A 138 -23.08 5.03 -17.88
CA GLU A 138 -22.15 3.99 -18.29
C GLU A 138 -21.68 3.11 -17.14
N VAL A 139 -21.90 3.54 -15.89
CA VAL A 139 -21.53 2.85 -14.65
C VAL A 139 -22.62 2.93 -13.56
N PRO A 140 -23.91 2.67 -13.87
CA PRO A 140 -24.99 2.82 -12.90
C PRO A 140 -24.82 1.96 -11.63
N GLY A 141 -24.08 0.85 -11.70
CA GLY A 141 -23.76 -0.02 -10.57
C GLY A 141 -22.77 0.60 -9.57
N LEU A 142 -21.98 1.61 -9.96
CA LEU A 142 -21.07 2.32 -9.06
C LEU A 142 -21.74 3.44 -8.26
N LEU A 143 -22.98 3.79 -8.60
CA LEU A 143 -23.70 4.93 -8.02
C LEU A 143 -24.66 4.50 -6.91
N ASP A 144 -24.62 5.23 -5.81
CA ASP A 144 -25.62 5.18 -4.76
C ASP A 144 -26.87 6.02 -5.12
N PRO A 145 -27.94 6.01 -4.30
CA PRO A 145 -29.14 6.81 -4.56
C PRO A 145 -28.95 8.33 -4.55
N GLU A 146 -27.78 8.83 -4.13
CA GLU A 146 -27.39 10.25 -4.17
C GLU A 146 -26.57 10.58 -5.44
N ASN A 147 -26.41 9.62 -6.37
CA ASN A 147 -25.53 9.67 -7.54
C ASN A 147 -24.04 9.90 -7.18
N MET A 148 -23.62 9.37 -6.03
CA MET A 148 -22.23 9.39 -5.58
C MET A 148 -21.68 7.96 -5.55
N LEU A 149 -20.36 7.77 -5.50
CA LEU A 149 -19.79 6.43 -5.31
C LEU A 149 -20.26 5.82 -3.99
N TRP A 150 -20.52 4.51 -3.96
CA TRP A 150 -20.97 3.80 -2.76
C TRP A 150 -20.10 4.03 -1.52
N ARG A 151 -20.70 3.98 -0.33
CA ARG A 151 -19.99 4.32 0.92
C ARG A 151 -19.04 3.23 1.40
N SER A 152 -19.18 2.00 0.91
CA SER A 152 -18.43 0.86 1.40
C SER A 152 -18.12 -0.17 0.32
N VAL A 153 -17.03 -0.92 0.50
CA VAL A 153 -16.62 -2.01 -0.39
C VAL A 153 -17.74 -3.03 -0.61
N PRO A 154 -18.48 -3.52 0.42
CA PRO A 154 -19.57 -4.46 0.20
C PRO A 154 -20.70 -3.92 -0.68
N GLU A 155 -21.00 -2.62 -0.60
CA GLU A 155 -22.00 -2.00 -1.47
C GLU A 155 -21.52 -1.97 -2.93
N VAL A 156 -20.25 -1.60 -3.18
CA VAL A 156 -19.66 -1.69 -4.53
C VAL A 156 -19.78 -3.12 -5.07
N VAL A 157 -19.32 -4.12 -4.31
CA VAL A 157 -19.36 -5.55 -4.70
C VAL A 157 -20.80 -6.04 -4.96
N GLN A 158 -21.78 -5.50 -4.23
CA GLN A 158 -23.17 -5.89 -4.39
C GLN A 158 -23.80 -5.31 -5.66
N HIS A 159 -23.37 -4.13 -6.09
CA HIS A 159 -24.07 -3.31 -7.08
C HIS A 159 -23.33 -3.17 -8.42
N ALA A 160 -22.00 -3.13 -8.40
CA ALA A 160 -21.18 -2.88 -9.58
C ALA A 160 -20.69 -4.16 -10.26
N SER A 161 -20.69 -4.18 -11.59
CA SER A 161 -20.05 -5.23 -12.37
C SER A 161 -18.54 -4.99 -12.53
N ALA A 162 -17.79 -6.04 -12.84
CA ALA A 162 -16.36 -5.92 -13.15
C ALA A 162 -16.07 -5.08 -14.40
N GLU A 163 -17.02 -5.00 -15.34
CA GLU A 163 -16.89 -4.16 -16.54
C GLU A 163 -17.00 -2.68 -16.18
N GLU A 164 -17.92 -2.31 -15.28
CA GLU A 164 -18.05 -0.94 -14.78
C GLU A 164 -16.83 -0.53 -13.96
N VAL A 165 -16.32 -1.43 -13.11
CA VAL A 165 -15.08 -1.22 -12.37
C VAL A 165 -13.89 -1.04 -13.33
N GLU A 166 -13.73 -1.89 -14.34
CA GLU A 166 -12.66 -1.77 -15.33
C GLU A 166 -12.76 -0.43 -16.09
N LYS A 167 -13.97 -0.02 -16.46
CA LYS A 167 -14.21 1.25 -17.15
C LYS A 167 -13.79 2.44 -16.28
N GLU A 168 -14.20 2.45 -15.02
CA GLU A 168 -13.88 3.54 -14.10
C GLU A 168 -12.40 3.65 -13.75
N ILE A 169 -11.71 2.53 -13.50
CA ILE A 169 -10.26 2.60 -13.23
C ILE A 169 -9.47 3.13 -14.44
N ARG A 170 -9.90 2.78 -15.66
CA ARG A 170 -9.30 3.35 -16.88
C ARG A 170 -9.60 4.84 -16.98
N ALA A 171 -10.84 5.26 -16.71
CA ALA A 171 -11.23 6.66 -16.75
C ALA A 171 -10.38 7.50 -15.77
N GLN A 172 -10.11 7.01 -14.56
CA GLN A 172 -9.22 7.69 -13.60
C GLN A 172 -7.78 7.82 -14.11
N ILE A 173 -7.21 6.75 -14.69
CA ILE A 173 -5.87 6.79 -15.30
C ILE A 173 -5.82 7.79 -16.46
N GLU A 174 -6.78 7.72 -17.38
CA GLU A 174 -6.85 8.59 -18.55
C GLU A 174 -7.10 10.05 -18.15
N GLN A 175 -7.87 10.31 -17.10
CA GLN A 175 -8.10 11.66 -16.59
C GLN A 175 -6.81 12.29 -16.05
N SER A 176 -5.99 11.52 -15.33
CA SER A 176 -4.66 11.98 -14.90
C SER A 176 -3.76 12.30 -16.10
N ILE A 177 -3.74 11.43 -17.10
CA ILE A 177 -2.98 11.62 -18.35
C ILE A 177 -3.48 12.86 -19.10
N ALA A 178 -4.79 13.08 -19.17
CA ALA A 178 -5.41 14.24 -19.79
C ALA A 178 -5.06 15.55 -19.05
N TRP A 179 -4.89 15.49 -17.73
CA TRP A 179 -4.33 16.60 -16.94
C TRP A 179 -2.82 16.79 -17.15
N GLY A 180 -2.17 15.90 -17.90
CA GLY A 180 -0.78 15.99 -18.31
C GLY A 180 0.18 15.22 -17.39
N TYR A 181 -0.31 14.28 -16.58
CA TYR A 181 0.50 13.46 -15.69
C TYR A 181 0.26 11.98 -15.94
N ARG A 182 1.33 11.24 -16.19
CA ARG A 182 1.26 9.78 -16.25
C ARG A 182 1.64 9.24 -14.88
N PRO A 183 0.76 8.50 -14.18
CA PRO A 183 1.05 8.02 -12.84
C PRO A 183 2.16 6.97 -12.81
N ASP A 184 2.95 7.00 -11.73
CA ASP A 184 4.09 6.11 -11.52
C ASP A 184 3.67 4.71 -11.06
N HIS A 185 2.55 4.63 -10.34
CA HIS A 185 1.93 3.40 -9.84
C HIS A 185 0.41 3.57 -9.69
N ILE A 186 -0.27 2.49 -9.36
CA ILE A 186 -1.67 2.49 -8.94
C ILE A 186 -1.85 1.61 -7.70
N ASP A 187 -2.77 2.01 -6.84
CA ASP A 187 -3.24 1.27 -5.66
C ASP A 187 -4.76 1.42 -5.52
N THR A 188 -5.36 1.02 -4.39
CA THR A 188 -6.82 0.95 -4.26
C THR A 188 -7.35 1.52 -2.96
N HIS A 189 -8.25 2.49 -3.08
CA HIS A 189 -8.95 3.06 -1.95
C HIS A 189 -9.83 2.01 -1.24
N MET A 190 -9.66 1.93 0.08
CA MET A 190 -10.30 0.96 0.98
C MET A 190 -10.08 -0.51 0.61
N GLY A 191 -9.14 -0.84 -0.28
CA GLY A 191 -8.95 -2.20 -0.77
C GLY A 191 -10.05 -2.69 -1.71
N THR A 192 -10.86 -1.79 -2.29
CA THR A 192 -12.05 -2.15 -3.08
C THR A 192 -11.75 -3.10 -4.24
N LEU A 193 -10.60 -2.95 -4.91
CA LEU A 193 -10.20 -3.81 -6.03
C LEU A 193 -9.86 -5.25 -5.60
N PHE A 194 -9.72 -5.50 -4.30
CA PHE A 194 -9.60 -6.85 -3.73
C PHE A 194 -10.93 -7.39 -3.18
N GLY A 195 -12.02 -6.63 -3.27
CA GLY A 195 -13.34 -7.00 -2.74
C GLY A 195 -14.06 -8.13 -3.50
N ASP A 196 -13.65 -8.40 -4.75
CA ASP A 196 -14.15 -9.51 -5.57
C ASP A 196 -13.05 -10.02 -6.52
N PRO A 197 -12.90 -11.34 -6.76
CA PRO A 197 -11.90 -11.88 -7.69
C PRO A 197 -11.97 -11.29 -9.11
N SER A 198 -13.16 -10.92 -9.58
CA SER A 198 -13.35 -10.30 -10.88
C SER A 198 -12.82 -8.86 -10.93
N TYR A 199 -12.82 -8.14 -9.80
CA TYR A 199 -12.21 -6.81 -9.68
C TYR A 199 -10.68 -6.92 -9.66
N VAL A 200 -10.12 -7.92 -8.97
CA VAL A 200 -8.67 -8.20 -8.99
C VAL A 200 -8.19 -8.45 -10.41
N LYS A 201 -8.97 -9.21 -11.19
CA LYS A 201 -8.68 -9.46 -12.61
C LYS A 201 -8.65 -8.17 -13.42
N ALA A 202 -9.65 -7.30 -13.27
CA ALA A 202 -9.70 -6.02 -13.96
C ALA A 202 -8.51 -5.13 -13.59
N TYR A 203 -8.20 -5.06 -12.30
CA TYR A 203 -7.09 -4.28 -11.75
C TYR A 203 -5.73 -4.73 -12.33
N MET A 204 -5.40 -6.01 -12.23
CA MET A 204 -4.15 -6.58 -12.77
C MET A 204 -4.07 -6.45 -14.29
N LYS A 205 -5.19 -6.60 -15.00
CA LYS A 205 -5.25 -6.43 -16.46
C LYS A 205 -4.91 -4.99 -16.85
N VAL A 206 -5.56 -4.01 -16.23
CA VAL A 206 -5.33 -2.59 -16.52
C VAL A 206 -3.90 -2.19 -16.16
N ALA A 207 -3.38 -2.59 -14.99
CA ALA A 207 -1.98 -2.34 -14.60
C ALA A 207 -1.00 -2.79 -15.70
N GLN A 208 -1.17 -4.01 -16.22
CA GLN A 208 -0.29 -4.59 -17.23
C GLN A 208 -0.46 -3.95 -18.61
N GLU A 209 -1.69 -3.65 -19.03
CA GLU A 209 -1.95 -2.99 -20.33
C GLU A 209 -1.35 -1.59 -20.39
N TYR A 210 -1.45 -0.83 -19.30
CA TYR A 210 -0.80 0.47 -19.21
C TYR A 210 0.69 0.35 -18.89
N GLY A 211 1.19 -0.79 -18.41
CA GLY A 211 2.55 -0.92 -17.90
C GLY A 211 2.83 -0.05 -16.68
N ILE A 212 1.82 0.14 -15.81
CA ILE A 212 1.92 0.86 -14.54
C ILE A 212 1.95 -0.19 -13.42
N PRO A 213 2.97 -0.21 -12.53
CA PRO A 213 2.97 -1.14 -11.40
C PRO A 213 1.77 -0.88 -10.49
N ALA A 214 1.10 -1.96 -10.11
CA ALA A 214 0.03 -1.95 -9.13
C ALA A 214 0.52 -2.46 -7.77
N ASN A 215 -0.08 -1.97 -6.69
CA ASN A 215 0.02 -2.53 -5.34
C ASN A 215 -0.55 -3.97 -5.32
N ILE A 216 0.24 -4.93 -5.83
CA ILE A 216 -0.06 -6.36 -5.85
C ILE A 216 0.90 -7.05 -4.90
N ILE A 217 0.35 -7.80 -3.95
CA ILE A 217 1.12 -8.53 -2.95
C ILE A 217 1.38 -9.96 -3.45
N ASP A 218 2.60 -10.47 -3.24
CA ASP A 218 2.98 -11.83 -3.59
C ASP A 218 2.36 -12.86 -2.62
N ILE A 219 1.10 -13.16 -2.88
CA ILE A 219 0.31 -14.17 -2.14
C ILE A 219 0.71 -15.61 -2.46
N SER A 220 1.80 -15.84 -3.21
CA SER A 220 2.37 -17.19 -3.38
C SER A 220 2.94 -17.74 -2.07
N VAL A 221 3.25 -16.86 -1.10
CA VAL A 221 3.65 -17.21 0.26
C VAL A 221 2.40 -17.60 1.09
N PRO A 222 2.29 -18.86 1.58
CA PRO A 222 1.06 -19.34 2.24
C PRO A 222 0.63 -18.55 3.47
N ALA A 223 1.59 -18.03 4.25
CA ALA A 223 1.30 -17.21 5.42
C ALA A 223 0.67 -15.86 5.05
N VAL A 224 1.12 -15.25 3.95
CA VAL A 224 0.58 -13.98 3.43
C VAL A 224 -0.85 -14.21 2.94
N LEU A 225 -1.07 -15.24 2.12
CA LEU A 225 -2.41 -15.62 1.64
C LEU A 225 -3.38 -15.89 2.80
N ALA A 226 -2.94 -16.61 3.84
CA ALA A 226 -3.75 -16.92 5.00
C ALA A 226 -4.19 -15.65 5.76
N GLU A 227 -3.33 -14.64 5.86
CA GLU A 227 -3.65 -13.38 6.52
C GLU A 227 -4.69 -12.57 5.74
N PHE A 228 -4.55 -12.44 4.41
CA PHE A 228 -5.59 -11.79 3.59
C PHE A 228 -6.95 -12.50 3.69
N ARG A 229 -6.97 -13.84 3.68
CA ARG A 229 -8.20 -14.63 3.88
C ARG A 229 -8.80 -14.41 5.26
N LYS A 230 -7.98 -14.32 6.30
CA LYS A 230 -8.42 -14.05 7.68
C LYS A 230 -9.03 -12.66 7.84
N GLN A 231 -8.54 -11.68 7.10
CA GLN A 231 -9.12 -10.33 7.02
C GLN A 231 -10.43 -10.28 6.21
N GLY A 232 -10.79 -11.39 5.55
CA GLY A 232 -12.06 -11.56 4.84
C GLY A 232 -11.99 -11.25 3.35
N TYR A 233 -10.80 -11.00 2.79
CA TYR A 233 -10.65 -10.84 1.35
C TYR A 233 -10.92 -12.17 0.63
N PRO A 234 -11.69 -12.18 -0.47
CA PRO A 234 -12.03 -13.37 -1.24
C PRO A 234 -10.87 -13.87 -2.12
N MET A 235 -9.72 -14.18 -1.52
CA MET A 235 -8.52 -14.68 -2.20
C MET A 235 -8.65 -16.17 -2.50
N ASP A 236 -9.47 -16.53 -3.48
CA ASP A 236 -9.62 -17.91 -3.93
C ASP A 236 -8.46 -18.37 -4.84
N ASP A 237 -8.50 -19.63 -5.30
CA ASP A 237 -7.44 -20.20 -6.14
C ASP A 237 -7.32 -19.49 -7.50
N SER A 238 -8.39 -18.82 -7.97
CA SER A 238 -8.31 -18.01 -9.20
C SER A 238 -7.48 -16.76 -8.97
N VAL A 239 -7.57 -16.12 -7.80
CA VAL A 239 -6.75 -14.95 -7.45
C VAL A 239 -5.29 -15.32 -7.27
N VAL A 240 -5.01 -16.48 -6.65
CA VAL A 240 -3.65 -17.01 -6.55
C VAL A 240 -3.03 -17.19 -7.93
N LYS A 241 -3.76 -17.85 -8.85
CA LYS A 241 -3.30 -18.03 -10.23
C LYS A 241 -3.09 -16.71 -10.97
N MET A 242 -3.99 -15.73 -10.79
CA MET A 242 -3.83 -14.41 -11.39
C MET A 242 -2.57 -13.69 -10.85
N SER A 243 -2.27 -13.82 -9.56
CA SER A 243 -1.04 -13.27 -8.95
C SER A 243 0.24 -13.97 -9.43
N GLU A 244 0.18 -15.26 -9.77
CA GLU A 244 1.29 -15.99 -10.38
C GLU A 244 1.53 -15.57 -11.84
N GLU A 245 0.46 -15.31 -12.60
CA GLU A 245 0.52 -14.87 -14.00
C GLU A 245 0.84 -13.37 -14.16
N TYR A 246 0.74 -12.59 -13.08
CA TYR A 246 1.01 -11.15 -13.09
C TYR A 246 2.49 -10.86 -13.40
N THR A 247 2.72 -10.04 -14.43
CA THR A 247 4.06 -9.86 -15.04
C THR A 247 4.84 -8.65 -14.55
N LEU A 248 4.21 -7.76 -13.78
CA LEU A 248 4.84 -6.57 -13.19
C LEU A 248 5.34 -6.88 -11.77
N PRO A 249 6.20 -6.02 -11.18
CA PRO A 249 6.72 -6.28 -9.84
C PRO A 249 5.60 -6.36 -8.79
N LYS A 250 5.81 -7.22 -7.79
CA LYS A 250 4.92 -7.39 -6.64
C LYS A 250 5.64 -6.98 -5.36
N LEU A 251 4.86 -6.67 -4.33
CA LEU A 251 5.34 -6.46 -2.97
C LEU A 251 5.40 -7.80 -2.23
N ASP A 252 6.33 -7.94 -1.29
CA ASP A 252 6.36 -9.10 -0.41
C ASP A 252 5.32 -8.97 0.70
N PHE A 253 5.18 -7.74 1.24
CA PHE A 253 4.30 -7.46 2.36
C PHE A 253 3.58 -6.11 2.19
N PHE A 254 2.47 -5.98 2.88
CA PHE A 254 1.66 -4.77 2.94
C PHE A 254 1.20 -4.54 4.38
N SER A 255 1.24 -3.28 4.82
CA SER A 255 0.78 -2.90 6.16
C SER A 255 0.27 -1.46 6.18
N SER A 256 -0.25 -1.03 7.33
CA SER A 256 -0.72 0.33 7.56
C SER A 256 -0.16 0.87 8.88
N ALA A 257 0.09 2.17 8.95
CA ALA A 257 0.48 2.83 10.18
C ALA A 257 -0.56 2.54 11.29
N PRO A 258 -0.12 2.02 12.46
CA PRO A 258 -1.04 1.64 13.52
C PRO A 258 -1.75 2.86 14.10
N LYS A 259 -2.99 2.70 14.54
CA LYS A 259 -3.68 3.71 15.35
C LYS A 259 -3.08 3.76 16.75
N ALA A 260 -3.20 4.90 17.41
CA ALA A 260 -2.76 5.11 18.79
C ALA A 260 -3.69 6.09 19.52
N ASP A 261 -3.60 6.20 20.84
CA ASP A 261 -4.39 7.17 21.62
C ASP A 261 -3.58 8.44 21.97
N SER A 262 -2.28 8.45 21.69
CA SER A 262 -1.38 9.60 21.81
C SER A 262 -0.31 9.63 20.71
N TYR A 263 0.36 10.78 20.54
CA TYR A 263 1.44 10.91 19.56
C TYR A 263 2.66 10.05 19.95
N GLU A 264 3.02 10.01 21.23
CA GLU A 264 4.13 9.19 21.74
C GLU A 264 3.85 7.69 21.51
N GLU A 265 2.62 7.24 21.76
CA GLU A 265 2.21 5.87 21.46
C GLU A 265 2.19 5.59 19.96
N LYS A 266 1.87 6.59 19.12
CA LYS A 266 1.94 6.46 17.66
C LYS A 266 3.36 6.14 17.21
N VAL A 267 4.35 6.88 17.74
CA VAL A 267 5.78 6.65 17.47
C VAL A 267 6.20 5.24 17.90
N GLU A 268 5.89 4.85 19.15
CA GLU A 268 6.28 3.52 19.66
C GLU A 268 5.56 2.36 18.96
N SER A 269 4.30 2.54 18.59
CA SER A 269 3.54 1.56 17.82
C SER A 269 4.12 1.39 16.43
N PHE A 270 4.56 2.49 15.78
CA PHE A 270 5.22 2.41 14.49
C PHE A 270 6.57 1.69 14.58
N LYS A 271 7.39 1.97 15.60
CA LYS A 271 8.63 1.20 15.85
C LYS A 271 8.36 -0.28 16.06
N THR A 272 7.28 -0.61 16.78
CA THR A 272 6.85 -2.00 17.01
C THR A 272 6.46 -2.69 15.71
N LEU A 273 5.70 -2.02 14.84
CA LEU A 273 5.40 -2.50 13.49
C LEU A 273 6.69 -2.83 12.73
N ILE A 274 7.63 -1.90 12.65
CA ILE A 274 8.89 -2.08 11.91
C ILE A 274 9.72 -3.25 12.44
N LYS A 275 9.76 -3.46 13.76
CA LYS A 275 10.46 -4.60 14.38
C LYS A 275 9.82 -5.95 13.99
N SER A 276 8.50 -5.98 13.83
CA SER A 276 7.75 -7.19 13.47
C SER A 276 7.87 -7.60 12.00
N LEU A 277 8.25 -6.66 11.11
CA LEU A 277 8.35 -6.93 9.67
C LEU A 277 9.44 -7.97 9.37
N GLN A 278 9.12 -8.86 8.45
CA GLN A 278 10.11 -9.77 7.87
C GLN A 278 10.97 -9.01 6.84
N PRO A 279 12.22 -9.46 6.57
CA PRO A 279 12.98 -8.98 5.42
C PRO A 279 12.22 -9.17 4.11
N GLY A 280 12.25 -8.16 3.25
CA GLY A 280 11.47 -8.11 2.01
C GLY A 280 11.03 -6.69 1.67
N LEU A 281 10.34 -6.56 0.54
CA LEU A 281 9.77 -5.32 0.04
C LEU A 281 8.39 -5.10 0.65
N THR A 282 8.27 -4.08 1.51
CA THR A 282 7.04 -3.76 2.24
C THR A 282 6.56 -2.36 1.90
N GLU A 283 5.30 -2.24 1.50
CA GLU A 283 4.61 -0.94 1.48
C GLU A 283 3.85 -0.74 2.80
N ILE A 284 4.02 0.44 3.40
CA ILE A 284 3.28 0.85 4.61
C ILE A 284 2.49 2.11 4.28
N ILE A 285 1.16 1.97 4.26
CA ILE A 285 0.25 3.07 3.97
C ILE A 285 -0.08 3.88 5.23
N PHE A 286 -0.31 5.18 5.04
CA PHE A 286 -0.81 6.12 6.04
C PHE A 286 -1.51 7.27 5.33
N HIS A 287 -2.19 8.13 6.08
CA HIS A 287 -3.14 9.10 5.53
C HIS A 287 -2.84 10.50 6.10
N PRO A 288 -1.74 11.15 5.69
CA PRO A 288 -1.29 12.37 6.31
C PRO A 288 -2.26 13.53 6.01
N SER A 289 -2.52 14.40 6.98
CA SER A 289 -3.30 15.62 6.75
C SER A 289 -2.95 16.70 7.78
N VAL A 290 -2.87 17.97 7.35
CA VAL A 290 -2.72 19.08 8.30
C VAL A 290 -4.03 19.37 9.05
N GLU A 291 -3.92 19.84 10.29
CA GLU A 291 -5.10 20.05 11.14
C GLU A 291 -5.89 21.31 10.74
N THR A 292 -7.17 21.15 10.43
CA THR A 292 -8.12 22.25 10.22
C THR A 292 -9.52 21.87 10.73
N ASP A 293 -10.39 22.85 10.91
CA ASP A 293 -11.81 22.60 11.20
C ASP A 293 -12.52 21.86 10.05
N ASN A 294 -12.06 22.05 8.81
CA ASN A 294 -12.56 21.32 7.66
C ASN A 294 -12.23 19.82 7.76
N LEU A 295 -10.97 19.45 8.03
CA LEU A 295 -10.58 18.05 8.22
C LEU A 295 -11.38 17.37 9.33
N ARG A 296 -11.54 18.05 10.47
CA ARG A 296 -12.36 17.59 11.61
C ARG A 296 -13.83 17.38 11.22
N GLY A 297 -14.33 18.16 10.27
CA GLY A 297 -15.68 18.02 9.72
C GLY A 297 -15.84 16.88 8.72
N ILE A 298 -14.76 16.48 8.04
CA ILE A 298 -14.75 15.39 7.05
C ILE A 298 -14.69 14.03 7.76
N THR A 299 -13.74 13.85 8.68
CA THR A 299 -13.41 12.53 9.24
C THR A 299 -13.22 12.52 10.75
N GLY A 300 -13.72 11.47 11.40
CA GLY A 300 -13.46 11.19 12.81
C GLY A 300 -12.04 10.71 13.11
N SER A 301 -11.25 10.33 12.09
CA SER A 301 -9.85 9.93 12.24
C SER A 301 -8.86 11.08 12.06
N TRP A 302 -9.33 12.34 12.01
CA TRP A 302 -8.51 13.52 11.75
C TRP A 302 -7.23 13.56 12.61
N GLN A 303 -7.31 13.17 13.88
CA GLN A 303 -6.18 13.21 14.81
C GLN A 303 -5.08 12.21 14.42
N GLN A 304 -5.44 11.02 13.95
CA GLN A 304 -4.49 10.04 13.43
C GLN A 304 -3.76 10.58 12.20
N ARG A 305 -4.50 11.21 11.29
CA ARG A 305 -3.98 11.81 10.05
C ARG A 305 -3.01 12.95 10.32
N VAL A 306 -3.29 13.75 11.33
CA VAL A 306 -2.38 14.82 11.80
C VAL A 306 -1.09 14.23 12.34
N TRP A 307 -1.15 13.21 13.19
CA TRP A 307 0.07 12.55 13.67
C TRP A 307 0.86 11.88 12.55
N GLU A 308 0.18 11.27 11.58
CA GLU A 308 0.81 10.68 10.39
C GLU A 308 1.50 11.73 9.49
N SER A 309 1.04 12.99 9.52
CA SER A 309 1.76 14.10 8.85
C SER A 309 3.05 14.54 9.55
N GLN A 310 3.26 14.11 10.81
CA GLN A 310 4.36 14.58 11.67
C GLN A 310 5.39 13.49 11.94
N ILE A 311 4.93 12.23 12.10
CA ILE A 311 5.72 11.14 12.65
C ILE A 311 7.01 10.82 11.87
N PHE A 312 7.02 10.99 10.55
CA PHE A 312 8.20 10.67 9.74
C PHE A 312 9.28 11.76 9.76
N ALA A 313 8.95 12.95 10.29
CA ALA A 313 9.92 13.98 10.64
C ALA A 313 10.47 13.82 12.07
N ASP A 314 9.93 12.88 12.86
CA ASP A 314 10.30 12.71 14.25
C ASP A 314 11.76 12.25 14.39
N PRO A 315 12.63 13.00 15.10
CA PRO A 315 14.04 12.66 15.23
C PRO A 315 14.28 11.28 15.86
N ASP A 316 13.42 10.85 16.78
CA ASP A 316 13.53 9.56 17.44
C ASP A 316 13.23 8.43 16.43
N LEU A 317 12.18 8.58 15.63
CA LEU A 317 11.85 7.59 14.59
C LEU A 317 12.91 7.55 13.47
N ILE A 318 13.44 8.71 13.05
CA ILE A 318 14.52 8.80 12.06
C ILE A 318 15.78 8.08 12.55
N ASN A 319 16.16 8.26 13.81
CA ASN A 319 17.31 7.56 14.38
C ASN A 319 17.06 6.05 14.48
N PHE A 320 15.86 5.66 14.89
CA PHE A 320 15.44 4.26 14.92
C PHE A 320 15.55 3.59 13.53
N PHE A 321 15.10 4.25 12.45
CA PHE A 321 15.25 3.70 11.09
C PHE A 321 16.71 3.46 10.70
N LYS A 322 17.62 4.34 11.11
CA LYS A 322 19.07 4.18 10.87
C LYS A 322 19.65 3.01 11.66
N GLU A 323 19.24 2.86 12.92
CA GLU A 323 19.67 1.76 13.79
C GLU A 323 19.20 0.39 13.28
N GLU A 324 17.95 0.29 12.80
CA GLU A 324 17.41 -0.92 12.17
C GLU A 324 17.99 -1.16 10.77
N GLY A 325 18.71 -0.19 10.19
CA GLY A 325 19.30 -0.28 8.85
C GLY A 325 18.25 -0.46 7.76
N ILE A 326 17.12 0.25 7.88
CA ILE A 326 16.04 0.25 6.89
C ILE A 326 16.54 0.84 5.57
N ILE A 327 16.16 0.19 4.46
CA ILE A 327 16.36 0.73 3.12
C ILE A 327 15.02 1.29 2.65
N PHE A 328 14.97 2.58 2.34
CA PHE A 328 13.79 3.19 1.75
C PHE A 328 13.80 3.04 0.22
N THR A 329 12.61 2.87 -0.37
CA THR A 329 12.41 2.79 -1.83
C THR A 329 11.09 3.45 -2.23
N ASN A 330 10.86 3.59 -3.53
CA ASN A 330 9.58 4.00 -4.13
C ASN A 330 9.24 3.18 -5.40
N TRP A 331 8.07 3.38 -5.97
CA TRP A 331 7.63 2.67 -7.18
C TRP A 331 8.48 2.97 -8.41
N LYS A 332 8.99 4.20 -8.57
CA LYS A 332 9.96 4.57 -9.62
C LYS A 332 11.25 3.77 -9.53
N GLU A 333 11.84 3.63 -8.33
CA GLU A 333 13.04 2.83 -8.11
C GLU A 333 12.74 1.34 -8.35
N ILE A 334 11.62 0.83 -7.83
CA ILE A 334 11.14 -0.54 -8.08
C ILE A 334 11.08 -0.80 -9.59
N MET A 335 10.45 0.08 -10.36
CA MET A 335 10.33 -0.07 -11.81
C MET A 335 11.66 0.11 -12.54
N THR A 336 12.54 1.00 -12.07
CA THR A 336 13.88 1.16 -12.63
C THR A 336 14.67 -0.15 -12.49
N ARG A 337 14.67 -0.74 -11.29
CA ARG A 337 15.30 -2.04 -11.02
C ARG A 337 14.67 -3.16 -11.84
N PHE A 338 13.34 -3.25 -11.83
CA PHE A 338 12.60 -4.26 -12.57
C PHE A 338 12.89 -4.23 -14.08
N ASN A 339 12.93 -3.04 -14.67
CA ASN A 339 13.25 -2.89 -16.10
C ASN A 339 14.71 -3.19 -16.43
N SER A 340 15.63 -3.05 -15.47
CA SER A 340 17.03 -3.43 -15.65
C SER A 340 17.28 -4.94 -15.60
N MET A 341 16.30 -5.73 -15.14
CA MET A 341 16.36 -7.20 -15.12
C MET A 341 15.98 -7.85 -16.46
N LYS A 342 15.33 -7.10 -17.35
CA LYS A 342 14.92 -7.54 -18.69
C LYS A 342 16.04 -7.28 -19.69
#